data_AF-A0A7X9DVF4-F1
#
_entry.id   AF-A0A7X9DVF4-F1
#
_cell.length_a   1.000
_cell.length_b   1.000
_cell.length_c   1.000
_cell.angle_alpha   90.00
_cell.angle_beta   90.00
_cell.angle_gamma   90.00
#
_symmetry.space_group_name_H-M   'P 1'
#
loop_
_entity.id
_entity.type
_entity.pdbx_description
1 polymer ?
#
loop_
_entity_poly.entity_id
_entity_poly.type
_entity_poly.pdbx_seq_one_letter_code
_entity_poly.pdbx_strand_id
1 'polypeptide(L)' 'MASKQCPHAADCPLFAAFQVRAFLRIWQMNYCDATFERCVRYQRIVEGKEVPLSLMPNGKQLPDLGAPKKE' A
#
# COMPACT_ATOMS: atom_id res chain seq x y z
N MET A 1 1.43 23.74 7.56
CA MET A 1 0.79 22.45 7.88
C MET A 1 1.67 21.36 7.28
N ALA A 2 2.29 20.51 8.10
CA ALA A 2 3.16 19.45 7.61
C ALA A 2 2.30 18.35 7.00
N SER A 3 2.25 18.28 5.68
CA SER A 3 1.63 17.17 4.95
C SER A 3 2.35 15.88 5.36
N LYS A 4 1.72 15.10 6.24
CA LYS A 4 2.19 13.81 6.73
C LYS A 4 2.13 12.77 5.59
N GLN A 5 2.94 12.98 4.57
CA GLN A 5 3.10 12.04 3.47
C GLN A 5 4.02 10.91 3.94
N CYS A 6 3.64 9.67 3.61
CA CYS A 6 4.45 8.50 3.90
C CYS A 6 5.87 8.66 3.28
N PRO A 7 6.96 8.56 4.06
CA PRO A 7 8.32 8.73 3.54
C PRO A 7 8.71 7.62 2.56
N HIS A 8 8.10 6.44 2.69
CA HIS A 8 8.28 5.32 1.77
C HIS A 8 7.25 5.29 0.64
N ALA A 9 6.50 6.38 0.41
CA ALA A 9 5.55 6.43 -0.70
C ALA A 9 6.25 6.16 -2.04
N ALA A 10 7.40 6.80 -2.31
CA ALA A 10 8.11 6.65 -3.58
C ALA A 10 8.58 5.20 -3.87
N ASP A 11 8.96 4.46 -2.82
CA ASP A 11 9.47 3.09 -2.93
C ASP A 11 8.38 2.03 -2.70
N CYS A 12 7.16 2.44 -2.33
CA CYS A 12 6.11 1.50 -2.01
C CYS A 12 5.68 0.76 -3.28
N PRO A 13 5.77 -0.60 -3.34
CA PRO A 13 5.41 -1.36 -4.54
C PRO A 13 3.92 -1.26 -4.88
N LEU A 14 3.12 -0.62 -4.02
CA LEU A 14 1.76 -0.25 -4.31
C LEU A 14 1.76 0.62 -5.57
N PHE A 15 2.69 1.58 -5.73
CA PHE A 15 2.81 2.57 -6.85
C PHE A 15 2.83 1.92 -8.22
N ALA A 16 3.55 0.81 -8.39
CA ALA A 16 3.56 0.05 -9.63
C ALA A 16 2.17 -0.54 -9.98
N ALA A 17 1.35 -0.89 -8.97
CA ALA A 17 -0.01 -1.38 -9.15
C ALA A 17 -1.07 -0.26 -9.33
N PHE A 18 -0.72 1.04 -9.13
CA PHE A 18 -1.69 2.16 -9.23
C PHE A 18 -2.11 2.52 -10.64
N GLN A 19 -1.41 2.06 -11.68
CA GLN A 19 -1.79 2.34 -13.08
C GLN A 19 -3.21 1.84 -13.42
N VAL A 20 -3.79 0.97 -12.60
CA VAL A 20 -4.95 0.18 -13.02
C VAL A 20 -6.30 0.68 -12.49
N ARG A 21 -6.44 1.42 -11.36
CA ARG A 21 -7.79 1.71 -10.78
C ARG A 21 -7.92 3.04 -10.02
N ALA A 22 -8.84 3.90 -10.47
CA ALA A 22 -9.22 5.18 -9.84
C ALA A 22 -9.64 5.07 -8.36
N PHE A 23 -10.15 3.90 -7.93
CA PHE A 23 -10.52 3.62 -6.55
C PHE A 23 -9.33 3.74 -5.57
N LEU A 24 -8.10 3.51 -6.02
CA LEU A 24 -6.89 3.52 -5.18
C LEU A 24 -6.41 4.93 -4.81
N ARG A 25 -6.85 6.00 -5.49
CA ARG A 25 -6.50 7.37 -5.11
C ARG A 25 -7.13 7.77 -3.77
N ILE A 26 -8.33 7.26 -3.47
CA ILE A 26 -8.97 7.43 -2.16
C ILE A 26 -8.15 6.73 -1.07
N TRP A 27 -7.64 5.53 -1.36
CA TRP A 27 -6.76 4.80 -0.43
C TRP A 27 -5.46 5.55 -0.16
N GLN A 28 -4.85 6.14 -1.19
CA GLN A 28 -3.66 6.97 -1.02
C GLN A 28 -3.94 8.19 -0.14
N MET A 29 -5.03 8.91 -0.37
CA MET A 29 -5.37 10.05 0.49
C MET A 29 -5.63 9.61 1.94
N ASN A 30 -6.34 8.51 2.14
CA ASN A 30 -6.73 8.05 3.48
C ASN A 30 -5.57 7.41 4.27
N TYR A 31 -4.67 6.71 3.58
CA TYR A 31 -3.56 6.00 4.23
C TYR A 31 -2.20 6.67 4.02
N CYS A 32 -1.86 7.16 2.84
CA CYS A 32 -0.54 7.76 2.62
C CYS A 32 -0.46 9.23 3.07
N ASP A 33 -1.56 9.99 2.93
CA ASP A 33 -1.61 11.44 3.24
C ASP A 33 -2.20 11.74 4.62
N ALA A 34 -3.21 10.96 5.05
CA ALA A 34 -3.86 11.18 6.34
C ALA A 34 -3.24 10.38 7.50
N THR A 35 -3.11 9.04 7.38
CA THR A 35 -2.63 8.18 8.50
C THR A 35 -1.77 6.99 8.05
N PHE A 36 -0.55 7.27 7.57
CA PHE A 36 0.36 6.20 7.10
C PHE A 36 0.85 5.29 8.22
N GLU A 37 0.82 5.77 9.46
CA GLU A 37 1.18 5.00 10.65
C GLU A 37 0.27 3.78 10.84
N ARG A 38 -0.97 3.84 10.33
CA ARG A 38 -1.93 2.72 10.34
C ARG A 38 -1.87 1.86 9.07
N CYS A 39 -1.04 2.22 8.10
CA CYS A 39 -0.89 1.45 6.88
C CYS A 39 -0.05 0.20 7.17
N VAL A 40 -0.67 -0.97 7.00
CA VAL A 40 -0.01 -2.26 7.25
C VAL A 40 1.18 -2.47 6.30
N ARG A 41 1.13 -1.90 5.09
CA ARG A 41 2.27 -1.91 4.17
C ARG A 41 3.45 -1.09 4.71
N TYR A 42 3.18 0.11 5.25
CA TYR A 42 4.21 0.96 5.84
C TYR A 42 4.87 0.26 7.04
N GLN A 43 4.07 -0.36 7.92
CA GLN A 43 4.58 -1.14 9.04
C GLN A 43 5.54 -2.24 8.57
N ARG A 44 5.18 -3.00 7.53
CA ARG A 44 6.05 -4.04 6.97
C ARG A 44 7.36 -3.48 6.40
N ILE A 45 7.33 -2.34 5.70
CA ILE A 45 8.54 -1.70 5.19
C ILE A 45 9.47 -1.31 6.34
N VAL A 46 8.91 -0.70 7.40
CA VAL A 46 9.67 -0.33 8.60
C VAL A 46 10.22 -1.55 9.34
N GLU A 47 9.49 -2.66 9.32
CA GLU A 47 9.95 -3.96 9.86
C GLU A 47 10.96 -4.68 8.95
N GLY A 48 11.27 -4.15 7.76
CA GLY A 48 12.15 -4.80 6.78
C GLY A 48 11.56 -6.07 6.16
N LYS A 49 10.23 -6.23 6.20
CA LYS A 49 9.50 -7.37 5.64
C LYS A 49 9.07 -7.09 4.21
N GLU A 50 9.01 -8.15 3.41
CA GLU A 50 8.47 -8.08 2.05
C GLU A 50 7.01 -7.60 2.06
N VAL A 51 6.67 -6.74 1.10
CA VAL A 51 5.32 -6.20 0.94
C VAL A 51 4.69 -6.77 -0.32
N PRO A 52 3.77 -7.74 -0.20
CA PRO A 52 3.10 -8.33 -1.36
C PRO A 52 2.33 -7.27 -2.14
N LEU A 53 2.33 -7.37 -3.47
CA LEU A 53 1.54 -6.48 -4.34
C LEU A 53 0.04 -6.57 -4.04
N SER A 54 -0.45 -7.76 -3.72
CA SER A 54 -1.83 -8.03 -3.29
C SER A 54 -2.17 -7.51 -1.90
N LEU A 55 -1.21 -7.10 -1.06
CA LEU A 55 -1.50 -6.61 0.29
C LEU A 55 -1.98 -5.15 0.25
N MET A 56 -3.18 -4.87 0.77
CA MET A 56 -3.72 -3.52 0.86
C MET A 56 -3.23 -2.75 2.09
N PRO A 57 -3.36 -1.41 2.10
CA PRO A 57 -3.06 -0.55 3.26
C PRO A 57 -3.85 -0.91 4.53
N ASN A 58 -5.07 -1.44 4.40
CA ASN A 58 -5.87 -1.93 5.52
C ASN A 58 -5.50 -3.34 6.01
N GLY A 59 -4.49 -3.99 5.42
CA GLY A 59 -4.10 -5.36 5.74
C GLY A 59 -4.92 -6.45 5.06
N LYS A 60 -5.94 -6.11 4.25
CA LYS A 60 -6.63 -7.11 3.41
C LYS A 60 -5.76 -7.51 2.24
N GLN A 61 -5.96 -8.70 1.67
CA GLN A 61 -5.36 -9.08 0.40
C GLN A 61 -6.37 -8.90 -0.72
N LEU A 62 -5.96 -8.31 -1.84
CA LEU A 62 -6.70 -8.38 -3.09
C LEU A 62 -6.58 -9.81 -3.64
N PRO A 63 -7.69 -10.52 -3.83
CA PRO A 63 -7.66 -11.88 -4.37
C PRO A 63 -7.14 -11.93 -5.82
N ASP A 64 -7.25 -10.83 -6.56
CA ASP A 64 -7.03 -10.80 -8.02
C ASP A 64 -5.62 -10.33 -8.45
N LEU A 65 -4.87 -9.67 -7.56
CA LEU A 65 -3.61 -8.97 -7.91
C LEU A 65 -2.34 -9.58 -7.30
N GLY A 66 -2.46 -10.77 -6.70
CA GLY A 66 -1.29 -11.47 -6.14
C GLY A 66 -1.63 -12.64 -5.23
N ALA A 67 -2.67 -13.40 -5.55
CA ALA A 67 -2.60 -14.81 -5.19
C ALA A 67 -1.56 -15.44 -6.13
N PRO A 68 -0.49 -16.10 -5.63
CA PRO A 68 0.17 -17.09 -6.46
C PRO A 68 -0.93 -18.10 -6.83
N LYS A 69 -1.23 -18.23 -8.12
CA LYS A 69 -2.00 -19.38 -8.61
C LYS A 69 -1.20 -20.60 -8.18
N LYS A 70 -1.61 -21.24 -7.09
CA LYS A 70 -1.19 -22.62 -6.83
C LYS A 70 -2.00 -23.45 -7.82
N GLU A 71 -1.34 -23.80 -8.92
CA GLU A 71 -1.75 -24.89 -9.81
C GLU A 71 -1.76 -26.22 -9.05
#